data_AF-A0A1F3LR95-F1
#
_entry.id   AF-A0A1F3LR95-F1
#
_cell.length_a   1.000
_cell.length_b   1.000
_cell.length_c   1.000
_cell.angle_alpha   90.00
_cell.angle_beta   90.00
_cell.angle_gamma   90.00
#
_symmetry.space_group_name_H-M   'P 1'
#
loop_
_entity.id
_entity.type
_entity.pdbx_description
1 polymer ?
#
loop_
_entity_poly.entity_id
_entity_poly.type
_entity_poly.pdbx_seq_one_letter_code
_entity_poly.pdbx_strand_id
1 'polypeptide(L)'
;MIKDELTAIENYVRELEAIKDFPHTKAQRDLLLAENTTLKDRVKQLTRDDSTARKTLIKLSKREAEVKDLTRKLDELHKKLSALEGFKVTLSAGESTLEKMRREFIQAQNEEIEARTKERVEEAVKKLQSKMPDLVEREFLKVLNSSQWPPEMEKAVALQARKFTEEWLHDRESWPDWFKDYYAGEVKEAITKGLDKEFEKRVEAGVVSRLEDIKTHVWEQYSADKARQLSSNLRSMVTQLQGAWGFKCDRCGRNIDVPIGPTEIAQLLGDKTIEITCPSCFDQAPPPFFLNMVPHKVGNISFAKLLQGYLGEIPRGG
;
A
#
# COMPACT_ATOMS: atom_id res chain seq x y z
N MET A 1 -28.51 102.82 126.19
CA MET A 1 -27.37 103.57 125.64
C MET A 1 -26.19 102.68 125.31
N ILE A 2 -25.38 102.18 126.27
CA ILE A 2 -24.21 101.32 125.92
C ILE A 2 -24.62 99.99 125.25
N LYS A 3 -25.77 99.44 125.66
CA LYS A 3 -26.34 98.20 125.11
C LYS A 3 -26.71 98.34 123.63
N ASP A 4 -27.22 99.51 123.25
CA ASP A 4 -27.72 99.79 121.89
C ASP A 4 -26.55 99.94 120.90
N GLU A 5 -25.45 100.59 121.33
CA GLU A 5 -24.22 100.72 120.54
C GLU A 5 -23.47 99.40 120.37
N LEU A 6 -23.45 98.55 121.40
CA LEU A 6 -22.89 97.18 121.31
C LEU A 6 -23.67 96.33 120.30
N THR A 7 -25.00 96.38 120.31
CA THR A 7 -25.81 95.72 119.26
C THR A 7 -25.55 96.29 117.86
N ALA A 8 -25.32 97.59 117.74
CA ALA A 8 -24.99 98.20 116.46
C ALA A 8 -23.63 97.72 115.93
N ILE A 9 -22.62 97.60 116.80
CA ILE A 9 -21.29 97.08 116.45
C ILE A 9 -21.35 95.58 116.14
N GLU A 10 -22.08 94.78 116.93
CA GLU A 10 -22.30 93.36 116.65
C GLU A 10 -23.00 93.14 115.30
N ASN A 11 -23.95 94.01 114.94
CA ASN A 11 -24.59 94.00 113.63
C ASN A 11 -23.60 94.38 112.53
N TYR A 12 -22.77 95.41 112.72
CA TYR A 12 -21.73 95.79 111.77
C TYR A 12 -20.69 94.68 111.55
N VAL A 13 -20.27 93.98 112.62
CA VAL A 13 -19.36 92.83 112.51
C VAL A 13 -20.02 91.69 111.75
N ARG A 14 -21.31 91.39 112.04
CA ARG A 14 -22.08 90.41 111.26
C ARG A 14 -22.22 90.79 109.79
N GLU A 15 -22.43 92.06 109.49
CA GLU A 15 -22.50 92.57 108.12
C GLU A 15 -21.15 92.44 107.42
N LEU A 16 -20.05 92.75 108.10
CA LEU A 16 -18.69 92.57 107.56
C LEU A 16 -18.32 91.09 107.37
N GLU A 17 -18.72 90.21 108.28
CA GLU A 17 -18.58 88.76 108.13
C GLU A 17 -19.42 88.24 106.95
N ALA A 18 -20.65 88.73 106.79
CA ALA A 18 -21.49 88.41 105.63
C ALA A 18 -20.88 88.91 104.33
N ILE A 19 -20.27 90.10 104.30
CA ILE A 19 -19.54 90.64 103.14
C ILE A 19 -18.29 89.81 102.85
N LYS A 20 -17.57 89.36 103.89
CA LYS A 20 -16.39 88.49 103.76
C LYS A 20 -16.74 87.12 103.21
N ASP A 21 -17.89 86.55 103.60
CA ASP A 21 -18.36 85.23 103.17
C ASP A 21 -19.20 85.27 101.89
N PHE A 22 -19.61 86.46 101.43
CA PHE A 22 -20.37 86.67 100.20
C PHE A 22 -19.73 86.05 98.95
N PRO A 23 -18.40 86.13 98.73
CA PRO A 23 -17.76 85.47 97.59
C PRO A 23 -17.94 83.95 97.62
N HIS A 24 -17.88 83.33 98.80
CA HIS A 24 -18.02 81.88 98.94
C HIS A 24 -19.47 81.42 98.71
N THR A 25 -20.43 82.13 99.30
CA THR A 25 -21.87 81.85 99.10
C THR A 25 -22.30 82.13 97.66
N LYS A 26 -21.77 83.17 97.02
CA LYS A 26 -21.98 83.43 95.59
C LYS A 26 -21.40 82.32 94.72
N ALA A 27 -20.19 81.86 95.00
CA ALA A 27 -19.57 80.74 94.27
C ALA A 27 -20.38 79.44 94.40
N GLN A 28 -20.87 79.12 95.61
CA GLN A 28 -21.76 77.98 95.82
C GLN A 28 -23.08 78.13 95.07
N ARG A 29 -23.71 79.31 95.10
CA ARG A 29 -24.93 79.58 94.34
C ARG A 29 -24.72 79.38 92.85
N ASP A 30 -23.63 79.91 92.31
CA ASP A 30 -23.31 79.83 90.88
C ASP A 30 -23.01 78.38 90.46
N LEU A 31 -22.36 77.59 91.32
CA LEU A 31 -22.12 76.17 91.11
C LEU A 31 -23.42 75.36 91.14
N LEU A 32 -24.29 75.61 92.12
CA LEU A 32 -25.61 74.99 92.20
C LEU A 32 -26.51 75.39 91.04
N LEU A 33 -26.43 76.63 90.55
CA LEU A 33 -27.16 77.07 89.36
C LEU A 33 -26.67 76.32 88.12
N ALA A 34 -25.35 76.16 87.94
CA ALA A 34 -24.77 75.39 86.84
C ALA A 34 -25.12 73.89 86.91
N GLU A 35 -25.18 73.31 88.10
CA GLU A 35 -25.65 71.94 88.29
C GLU A 35 -27.15 71.82 88.00
N ASN A 36 -27.96 72.78 88.43
CA ASN A 36 -29.40 72.78 88.19
C ASN A 36 -29.73 72.92 86.69
N THR A 37 -28.98 73.75 85.95
CA THR A 37 -29.14 73.84 84.49
C THR A 37 -28.75 72.53 83.81
N THR A 38 -27.62 71.93 84.20
CA THR A 38 -27.17 70.62 83.68
C THR A 38 -28.19 69.52 83.96
N LEU A 39 -28.73 69.46 85.18
CA LEU A 39 -29.76 68.48 85.56
C LEU A 39 -31.06 68.72 84.80
N LYS A 40 -31.49 69.98 84.61
CA LYS A 40 -32.68 70.31 83.80
C LYS A 40 -32.53 69.85 82.36
N ASP A 41 -31.37 70.05 81.76
CA ASP A 41 -31.12 69.62 80.39
C ASP A 41 -31.05 68.08 80.28
N ARG A 42 -30.48 67.41 81.30
CA ARG A 42 -30.47 65.94 81.38
C ARG A 42 -31.88 65.37 81.55
N VAL A 43 -32.75 66.01 82.35
CA VAL A 43 -34.17 65.62 82.48
C VAL A 43 -34.92 65.81 81.16
N LYS A 44 -34.70 66.92 80.45
CA LYS A 44 -35.30 67.13 79.12
C LYS A 44 -34.86 66.06 78.13
N GLN A 45 -33.57 65.69 78.15
CA GLN A 45 -33.04 64.65 77.28
C GLN A 45 -33.65 63.28 77.60
N LEU A 46 -33.68 62.88 78.87
CA LEU A 46 -34.31 61.63 79.30
C LEU A 46 -35.80 61.57 78.94
N THR A 47 -36.51 62.70 79.03
CA THR A 47 -37.92 62.78 78.65
C THR A 47 -38.11 62.58 77.13
N ARG A 48 -37.21 63.14 76.30
CA ARG A 48 -37.21 62.89 74.85
C ARG A 48 -36.89 61.44 74.54
N ASP A 49 -35.92 60.85 75.22
CA ASP A 49 -35.51 59.47 75.03
C ASP A 49 -36.64 58.50 75.43
N ASP A 50 -37.33 58.73 76.55
CA ASP A 50 -38.51 57.95 76.98
C ASP A 50 -39.64 58.06 75.94
N SER A 51 -39.90 59.26 75.42
CA SER A 51 -40.90 59.45 74.36
C SER A 51 -40.56 58.67 73.08
N THR A 52 -39.27 58.55 72.77
CA THR A 52 -38.77 57.80 71.61
C THR A 52 -38.86 56.29 71.86
N ALA A 53 -38.48 55.84 73.05
CA ALA A 53 -38.58 54.45 73.48
C ALA A 53 -40.03 53.94 73.50
N ARG A 54 -40.99 54.77 73.93
CA ARG A 54 -42.42 54.43 73.85
C ARG A 54 -42.89 54.28 72.41
N LYS A 55 -42.47 55.17 71.50
CA LYS A 55 -42.80 55.07 70.07
C LYS A 55 -42.20 53.81 69.43
N THR A 56 -40.97 53.43 69.79
CA THR A 56 -40.37 52.19 69.26
C THR A 56 -41.05 50.95 69.84
N LEU A 57 -41.42 50.96 71.12
CA LEU A 57 -42.16 49.86 71.74
C LEU A 57 -43.51 49.60 71.07
N ILE A 58 -44.26 50.66 70.74
CA ILE A 58 -45.53 50.55 70.00
C ILE A 58 -45.31 49.98 68.59
N LYS A 59 -44.21 50.38 67.91
CA LYS A 59 -43.87 49.82 66.60
C LYS A 59 -43.50 48.34 66.68
N LEU A 60 -42.76 47.95 67.72
CA LEU A 60 -42.37 46.56 67.95
C LEU A 60 -43.58 45.68 68.25
N SER A 61 -44.51 46.13 69.10
CA SER A 61 -45.72 45.37 69.39
C SER A 61 -46.60 45.19 68.14
N LYS A 62 -46.71 46.22 67.30
CA LYS A 62 -47.41 46.11 66.01
C LYS A 62 -46.76 45.08 65.09
N ARG A 63 -45.43 45.13 64.95
CA ARG A 63 -44.68 44.14 64.14
C ARG A 63 -44.79 42.72 64.70
N GLU A 64 -44.79 42.57 66.02
CA GLU A 64 -44.97 41.26 66.66
C GLU A 64 -46.35 40.67 66.34
N ALA A 65 -47.40 41.51 66.36
CA ALA A 65 -48.74 41.08 65.95
C ALA A 65 -48.80 40.69 64.46
N GLU A 66 -48.13 41.44 63.58
CA GLU A 66 -48.02 41.12 62.14
C GLU A 66 -47.31 39.79 61.91
N VAL A 67 -46.19 39.53 62.61
CA VAL A 67 -45.45 38.27 62.54
C VAL A 67 -46.34 37.11 63.00
N LYS A 68 -47.09 37.26 64.10
CA LYS A 68 -48.01 36.22 64.58
C LYS A 68 -49.11 35.89 63.57
N ASP A 69 -49.68 36.89 62.89
CA ASP A 69 -50.70 36.64 61.86
C ASP A 69 -50.11 35.96 60.61
N LEU A 70 -48.90 36.36 60.19
CA LEU A 70 -48.21 35.72 59.07
C LEU A 70 -47.87 34.25 59.36
N THR A 71 -47.38 33.95 60.57
CA THR A 71 -47.11 32.56 60.99
C THR A 71 -48.39 31.73 60.94
N ARG A 72 -49.51 32.27 61.44
CA ARG A 72 -50.82 31.58 61.37
C ARG A 72 -51.27 31.30 59.94
N LYS A 73 -51.09 32.26 59.02
CA LYS A 73 -51.40 32.08 57.60
C LYS A 73 -50.51 31.04 56.94
N LEU A 74 -49.22 31.01 57.28
CA LEU A 74 -48.28 30.01 56.78
C LEU A 74 -48.69 28.61 57.22
N ASP A 75 -49.06 28.43 58.49
CA ASP A 75 -49.55 27.15 59.01
C ASP A 75 -50.85 26.71 58.32
N GLU A 76 -51.77 27.65 58.06
CA GLU A 76 -53.02 27.35 57.36
C GLU A 76 -52.77 26.93 55.90
N LEU A 77 -51.86 27.62 55.19
CA LEU A 77 -51.46 27.23 53.84
C LEU A 77 -50.76 25.88 53.82
N HIS A 78 -49.88 25.61 54.78
CA HIS A 78 -49.19 24.33 54.89
C HIS A 78 -50.16 23.17 55.17
N LYS A 79 -51.19 23.39 55.99
CA LYS A 79 -52.30 22.44 56.18
C LYS A 79 -53.10 22.22 54.91
N LYS A 80 -53.39 23.27 54.14
CA LYS A 80 -54.09 23.14 52.84
C LYS A 80 -53.25 22.38 51.82
N LEU A 81 -51.93 22.61 51.78
CA LEU A 81 -51.00 21.95 50.87
C LEU A 81 -50.89 20.45 51.20
N SER A 82 -50.70 20.11 52.47
CA SER A 82 -50.66 18.70 52.92
C SER A 82 -52.00 17.98 52.72
N ALA A 83 -53.14 18.68 52.91
CA ALA A 83 -54.45 18.13 52.58
C ALA A 83 -54.63 17.85 51.08
N LEU A 84 -54.08 18.71 50.21
CA LEU A 84 -54.10 18.52 48.75
C LEU A 84 -53.14 17.42 48.28
N GLU A 85 -51.96 17.29 48.90
CA GLU A 85 -51.03 16.19 48.64
C GLU A 85 -51.61 14.83 49.05
N GLY A 86 -52.34 14.80 50.18
CA GLY A 86 -53.06 13.61 50.65
C GLY A 86 -54.42 13.38 49.96
N PHE A 87 -54.88 14.31 49.12
CA PHE A 87 -56.16 14.19 48.42
C PHE A 87 -56.06 13.11 47.35
N LYS A 88 -56.63 11.95 47.66
CA LYS A 88 -56.73 10.83 46.73
C LYS A 88 -57.94 11.05 45.84
N VAL A 89 -57.71 11.03 44.54
CA VAL A 89 -58.79 11.05 43.55
C VAL A 89 -59.17 9.61 43.26
N THR A 90 -60.45 9.27 43.43
CA THR A 90 -60.99 7.98 43.00
C THR A 90 -61.22 8.05 41.50
N LEU A 91 -60.39 7.34 40.74
CA LEU A 91 -60.58 7.14 39.31
C LEU A 91 -61.13 5.73 39.07
N SER A 92 -61.58 5.46 37.84
CA SER A 92 -62.08 4.15 37.41
C SER A 92 -61.08 2.99 37.64
N ALA A 93 -59.79 3.29 37.84
CA ALA A 93 -58.73 2.33 38.13
C ALA A 93 -58.36 2.22 39.63
N GLY A 94 -59.04 2.93 40.53
CA GLY A 94 -58.78 2.95 41.97
C GLY A 94 -58.43 4.34 42.53
N GLU A 95 -58.09 4.41 43.83
CA GLU A 95 -57.60 5.63 44.47
C GLU A 95 -56.15 5.93 44.06
N SER A 96 -55.93 7.09 43.45
CA SER A 96 -54.61 7.55 43.02
C SER A 96 -54.33 8.94 43.59
N THR A 97 -53.11 9.15 44.10
CA THR A 97 -52.65 10.50 44.46
C THR A 97 -52.21 11.25 43.20
N LEU A 98 -52.27 12.58 43.26
CA LEU A 98 -51.90 13.47 42.16
C LEU A 98 -50.44 13.25 41.70
N GLU A 99 -49.56 12.93 42.65
CA GLU A 99 -48.15 12.64 42.40
C GLU A 99 -47.92 11.28 41.74
N LYS A 100 -48.78 10.29 42.00
CA LYS A 100 -48.77 9.01 41.29
C LYS A 100 -49.18 9.21 39.83
N MET A 101 -50.28 9.93 39.58
CA MET A 101 -50.75 10.25 38.22
C MET A 101 -49.72 11.06 37.42
N ARG A 102 -49.05 12.03 38.05
CA ARG A 102 -47.98 12.80 37.41
C ARG A 102 -46.83 11.89 36.96
N ARG A 103 -46.41 10.93 37.78
CA ARG A 103 -45.34 9.99 37.43
C ARG A 103 -45.75 9.07 36.28
N GLU A 104 -46.96 8.50 36.35
CA GLU A 104 -47.49 7.63 35.29
C GLU A 104 -47.62 8.39 33.96
N PHE A 105 -48.06 9.65 33.98
CA PHE A 105 -48.13 10.50 32.79
C PHE A 105 -46.75 10.78 32.20
N ILE A 106 -45.76 11.17 33.03
CA ILE A 106 -44.39 11.43 32.57
C ILE A 106 -43.79 10.15 31.98
N GLN A 107 -44.02 9.00 32.62
CA GLN A 107 -43.53 7.72 32.13
C GLN A 107 -44.15 7.35 30.78
N ALA A 108 -45.47 7.46 30.63
CA ALA A 108 -46.15 7.18 29.36
C ALA A 108 -45.68 8.12 28.24
N GLN A 109 -45.45 9.41 28.55
CA GLN A 109 -44.89 10.36 27.59
C GLN A 109 -43.46 10.00 27.19
N ASN A 110 -42.61 9.62 28.14
CA ASN A 110 -41.24 9.18 27.85
C ASN A 110 -41.22 7.91 26.99
N GLU A 111 -42.08 6.93 27.30
CA GLU A 111 -42.21 5.70 26.52
C GLU A 111 -42.70 5.98 25.09
N GLU A 112 -43.65 6.91 24.90
CA GLU A 112 -44.09 7.34 23.57
C GLU A 112 -42.97 8.05 22.80
N ILE A 113 -42.20 8.91 23.46
CA ILE A 113 -41.05 9.60 22.86
C ILE A 113 -39.96 8.58 22.46
N GLU A 114 -39.66 7.61 23.33
CA GLU A 114 -38.70 6.54 23.03
C GLU A 114 -39.16 5.67 21.86
N ALA A 115 -40.44 5.29 21.81
CA ALA A 115 -41.00 4.54 20.70
C ALA A 115 -40.89 5.30 19.37
N ARG A 116 -41.30 6.57 19.34
CA ARG A 116 -41.21 7.41 18.13
C ARG A 116 -39.78 7.67 17.70
N THR A 117 -38.87 7.89 18.65
CA THR A 117 -37.45 8.11 18.33
C THR A 117 -36.80 6.85 17.78
N LYS A 118 -37.08 5.69 18.37
CA LYS A 118 -36.61 4.40 17.86
C LYS A 118 -37.10 4.13 16.44
N GLU A 119 -38.40 4.35 16.16
CA GLU A 119 -38.97 4.18 14.83
C GLU A 119 -38.28 5.09 13.80
N ARG A 120 -38.08 6.38 14.13
CA ARG A 120 -37.38 7.32 13.24
C ARG A 120 -35.92 6.94 13.01
N VAL A 121 -35.24 6.41 14.03
CA VAL A 121 -33.85 5.92 13.89
C VAL A 121 -33.81 4.70 12.99
N GLU A 122 -34.69 3.73 13.19
CA GLU A 122 -34.77 2.53 12.34
C GLU A 122 -35.06 2.88 10.87
N GLU A 123 -35.97 3.82 10.62
CA GLU A 123 -36.25 4.30 9.27
C GLU A 123 -35.05 5.03 8.66
N ALA A 124 -34.36 5.87 9.44
CA ALA A 124 -33.13 6.52 9.01
C ALA A 124 -32.02 5.51 8.66
N VAL A 125 -31.86 4.46 9.48
CA VAL A 125 -30.89 3.38 9.25
C VAL A 125 -31.25 2.62 7.97
N LYS A 126 -32.52 2.24 7.75
CA LYS A 126 -32.95 1.59 6.50
C LYS A 126 -32.68 2.47 5.27
N LYS A 127 -32.91 3.78 5.39
CA LYS A 127 -32.62 4.75 4.32
C LYS A 127 -31.12 4.90 4.05
N LEU A 128 -30.28 4.74 5.07
CA LEU A 128 -28.83 4.74 4.92
C LEU A 128 -28.34 3.42 4.31
N GLN A 129 -28.85 2.29 4.78
CA GLN A 129 -28.54 0.96 4.25
C GLN A 129 -28.92 0.81 2.77
N SER A 130 -30.04 1.40 2.34
CA SER A 130 -30.41 1.40 0.92
C SER A 130 -29.49 2.27 0.05
N LYS A 131 -28.83 3.28 0.64
CA LYS A 131 -27.86 4.16 -0.06
C LYS A 131 -26.40 3.72 0.10
N MET A 132 -26.12 2.77 1.00
CA MET A 132 -24.78 2.24 1.25
C MET A 132 -24.13 1.70 -0.03
N PRO A 133 -24.80 0.91 -0.89
CA PRO A 133 -24.20 0.41 -2.13
C PRO A 133 -23.66 1.55 -3.01
N ASP A 134 -24.48 2.58 -3.25
CA ASP A 134 -24.08 3.73 -4.09
C ASP A 134 -22.94 4.55 -3.47
N LEU A 135 -22.93 4.69 -2.13
CA LEU A 135 -21.87 5.39 -1.41
C LEU A 135 -20.56 4.60 -1.46
N VAL A 136 -20.63 3.29 -1.28
CA VAL A 136 -19.48 2.38 -1.38
C VAL A 136 -18.95 2.40 -2.81
N GLU A 137 -19.81 2.29 -3.82
CA GLU A 137 -19.41 2.35 -5.23
C GLU A 137 -18.71 3.68 -5.54
N ARG A 138 -19.29 4.81 -5.12
CA ARG A 138 -18.71 6.13 -5.35
C ARG A 138 -17.34 6.28 -4.71
N GLU A 139 -17.17 5.80 -3.47
CA GLU A 139 -15.90 5.89 -2.78
C GLU A 139 -14.87 4.90 -3.31
N PHE A 140 -15.31 3.71 -3.71
CA PHE A 140 -14.49 2.73 -4.40
C PHE A 140 -13.96 3.28 -5.73
N LEU A 141 -14.81 3.94 -6.53
CA LEU A 141 -14.40 4.61 -7.76
C LEU A 141 -13.39 5.75 -7.52
N LYS A 142 -13.52 6.49 -6.41
CA LYS A 142 -12.51 7.51 -6.05
C LYS A 142 -11.17 6.87 -5.71
N VAL A 143 -11.17 5.76 -4.97
CA VAL A 143 -9.94 5.02 -4.63
C VAL A 143 -9.32 4.38 -5.87
N LEU A 144 -10.13 3.85 -6.79
CA LEU A 144 -9.60 3.33 -8.06
C LEU A 144 -8.95 4.42 -8.92
N ASN A 145 -9.54 5.61 -8.94
CA ASN A 145 -9.03 6.76 -9.72
C ASN A 145 -7.94 7.57 -8.99
N SER A 146 -7.57 7.21 -7.75
CA SER A 146 -6.49 7.90 -7.04
C SER A 146 -5.12 7.41 -7.50
N SER A 147 -4.14 8.32 -7.46
CA SER A 147 -2.74 8.02 -7.81
C SER A 147 -2.01 7.17 -6.77
N GLN A 148 -2.59 7.02 -5.58
CA GLN A 148 -2.08 6.18 -4.50
C GLN A 148 -3.18 5.25 -4.04
N TRP A 149 -2.94 3.95 -4.16
CA TRP A 149 -3.82 2.92 -3.66
C TRP A 149 -3.39 2.49 -2.25
N PRO A 150 -4.34 2.06 -1.40
CA PRO A 150 -4.01 1.38 -0.16
C PRO A 150 -3.11 0.17 -0.44
N PRO A 151 -2.12 -0.10 0.43
CA PRO A 151 -1.16 -1.18 0.23
C PRO A 151 -1.81 -2.57 0.15
N GLU A 152 -2.98 -2.76 0.76
CA GLU A 152 -3.78 -3.98 0.65
C GLU A 152 -4.34 -4.19 -0.76
N MET A 153 -4.85 -3.13 -1.40
CA MET A 153 -5.37 -3.20 -2.78
C MET A 153 -4.23 -3.42 -3.77
N GLU A 154 -3.11 -2.72 -3.60
CA GLU A 154 -1.94 -2.87 -4.46
C GLU A 154 -1.40 -4.31 -4.42
N LYS A 155 -1.30 -4.91 -3.22
CA LYS A 155 -0.95 -6.33 -3.06
C LYS A 155 -1.96 -7.27 -3.70
N ALA A 156 -3.26 -7.02 -3.52
CA ALA A 156 -4.31 -7.86 -4.09
C ALA A 156 -4.27 -7.82 -5.63
N VAL A 157 -4.16 -6.62 -6.21
CA VAL A 157 -4.06 -6.45 -7.67
C VAL A 157 -2.77 -7.06 -8.18
N ALA A 158 -1.62 -6.87 -7.52
CA ALA A 158 -0.36 -7.50 -7.92
C ALA A 158 -0.43 -9.03 -7.87
N LEU A 159 -1.10 -9.60 -6.86
CA LEU A 159 -1.32 -11.04 -6.76
C LEU A 159 -2.24 -11.55 -7.89
N GLN A 160 -3.32 -10.83 -8.16
CA GLN A 160 -4.26 -11.16 -9.23
C GLN A 160 -3.59 -11.06 -10.60
N ALA A 161 -2.78 -10.02 -10.81
CA ALA A 161 -1.99 -9.82 -12.02
C ALA A 161 -0.98 -10.94 -12.22
N ARG A 162 -0.29 -11.38 -11.14
CA ARG A 162 0.61 -12.54 -11.21
C ARG A 162 -0.11 -13.82 -11.62
N LYS A 163 -1.25 -14.12 -10.99
CA LYS A 163 -2.08 -15.28 -11.38
C LYS A 163 -2.52 -15.18 -12.83
N PHE A 164 -2.98 -14.01 -13.26
CA PHE A 164 -3.37 -13.76 -14.64
C PHE A 164 -2.19 -13.96 -15.60
N THR A 165 -0.99 -13.47 -15.27
CA THR A 165 0.21 -13.67 -16.11
C THR A 165 0.67 -15.13 -16.14
N GLU A 166 0.58 -15.85 -15.04
CA GLU A 166 1.03 -17.26 -14.96
C GLU A 166 0.02 -18.23 -15.59
N GLU A 167 -1.27 -17.98 -15.46
CA GLU A 167 -2.33 -18.88 -15.96
C GLU A 167 -2.77 -18.54 -17.39
N TRP A 168 -2.88 -17.26 -17.76
CA TRP A 168 -3.47 -16.85 -19.05
C TRP A 168 -2.44 -16.48 -20.12
N LEU A 169 -1.30 -15.87 -19.78
CA LEU A 169 -0.34 -15.43 -20.81
C LEU A 169 0.46 -16.58 -21.44
N HIS A 170 0.45 -17.77 -20.85
CA HIS A 170 1.15 -18.92 -21.42
C HIS A 170 0.43 -19.53 -22.63
N ASP A 171 -0.90 -19.49 -22.66
CA ASP A 171 -1.68 -20.01 -23.78
C ASP A 171 -2.32 -18.86 -24.58
N ARG A 172 -1.76 -18.59 -25.76
CA ARG A 172 -2.25 -17.53 -26.65
C ARG A 172 -3.64 -17.84 -27.20
N GLU A 173 -4.04 -19.11 -27.26
CA GLU A 173 -5.36 -19.51 -27.76
C GLU A 173 -6.46 -19.14 -26.78
N SER A 174 -6.19 -19.23 -25.48
CA SER A 174 -7.11 -18.87 -24.40
C SER A 174 -7.27 -17.36 -24.18
N TRP A 175 -6.55 -16.52 -24.92
CA TRP A 175 -6.67 -15.07 -24.77
C TRP A 175 -8.05 -14.57 -25.26
N PRO A 176 -8.66 -13.59 -24.58
CA PRO A 176 -9.86 -12.94 -25.08
C PRO A 176 -9.57 -12.25 -26.42
N ASP A 177 -10.54 -12.24 -27.32
CA ASP A 177 -10.37 -11.67 -28.67
C ASP A 177 -9.94 -10.20 -28.64
N TRP A 178 -10.51 -9.40 -27.73
CA TRP A 178 -10.11 -7.99 -27.55
C TRP A 178 -8.62 -7.83 -27.20
N PHE A 179 -8.04 -8.77 -26.44
CA PHE A 179 -6.64 -8.71 -26.04
C PHE A 179 -5.72 -9.18 -27.15
N LYS A 180 -6.15 -10.19 -27.94
CA LYS A 180 -5.45 -10.61 -29.17
C LYS A 180 -5.33 -9.45 -30.15
N ASP A 181 -6.41 -8.71 -30.35
CA ASP A 181 -6.46 -7.54 -31.23
C ASP A 181 -5.58 -6.40 -30.72
N TYR A 182 -5.68 -6.08 -29.42
CA TYR A 182 -4.82 -5.08 -28.78
C TYR A 182 -3.34 -5.43 -28.90
N TYR A 183 -2.96 -6.65 -28.54
CA TYR A 183 -1.56 -7.11 -28.60
C TYR A 183 -1.05 -7.17 -30.04
N ALA A 184 -1.87 -7.58 -31.01
CA ALA A 184 -1.51 -7.53 -32.42
C ALA A 184 -1.28 -6.09 -32.92
N GLY A 185 -2.03 -5.12 -32.40
CA GLY A 185 -1.79 -3.70 -32.63
C GLY A 185 -0.45 -3.22 -32.09
N GLU A 186 -0.17 -3.51 -30.82
CA GLU A 186 1.11 -3.18 -30.16
C GLU A 186 2.31 -3.81 -30.90
N VAL A 187 2.21 -5.08 -31.31
CA VAL A 187 3.26 -5.75 -32.09
C VAL A 187 3.46 -5.07 -33.44
N LYS A 188 2.38 -4.72 -34.16
CA LYS A 188 2.49 -3.96 -35.43
C LYS A 188 3.17 -2.61 -35.21
N GLU A 189 2.83 -1.90 -34.15
CA GLU A 189 3.46 -0.62 -33.82
C GLU A 189 4.96 -0.81 -33.48
N ALA A 190 5.30 -1.82 -32.68
CA ALA A 190 6.68 -2.15 -32.36
C ALA A 190 7.51 -2.54 -33.60
N ILE A 191 6.91 -3.29 -34.54
CA ILE A 191 7.50 -3.60 -35.84
C ILE A 191 7.79 -2.31 -36.63
N THR A 192 6.82 -1.39 -36.69
CA THR A 192 7.03 -0.10 -37.38
C THR A 192 8.11 0.77 -36.72
N LYS A 193 8.31 0.61 -35.41
CA LYS A 193 9.40 1.26 -34.65
C LYS A 193 10.77 0.56 -34.80
N GLY A 194 10.85 -0.53 -35.57
CA GLY A 194 12.11 -1.18 -35.93
C GLY A 194 12.49 -2.39 -35.08
N LEU A 195 11.55 -3.00 -34.35
CA LEU A 195 11.78 -4.23 -33.59
C LEU A 195 12.33 -5.37 -34.48
N ASP A 196 11.89 -5.45 -35.74
CA ASP A 196 12.39 -6.44 -36.71
C ASP A 196 13.89 -6.29 -36.96
N LYS A 197 14.40 -5.04 -37.04
CA LYS A 197 15.83 -4.78 -37.25
C LYS A 197 16.66 -5.13 -36.02
N GLU A 198 16.14 -4.93 -34.81
CA GLU A 198 16.83 -5.37 -33.59
C GLU A 198 16.84 -6.89 -33.47
N PHE A 199 15.73 -7.54 -33.82
CA PHE A 199 15.63 -8.99 -33.85
C PHE A 199 16.61 -9.58 -34.86
N GLU A 200 16.61 -9.10 -36.10
CA GLU A 200 17.55 -9.52 -37.15
C GLU A 200 19.01 -9.38 -36.68
N LYS A 201 19.39 -8.24 -36.10
CA LYS A 201 20.74 -8.04 -35.55
C LYS A 201 21.10 -9.06 -34.46
N ARG A 202 20.17 -9.38 -33.56
CA ARG A 202 20.40 -10.39 -32.51
C ARG A 202 20.53 -11.79 -33.07
N VAL A 203 19.71 -12.13 -34.07
CA VAL A 203 19.80 -13.41 -34.77
C VAL A 203 21.12 -13.52 -35.51
N GLU A 204 21.52 -12.50 -36.28
CA GLU A 204 22.82 -12.46 -36.96
C GLU A 204 23.98 -12.63 -35.97
N ALA A 205 23.98 -11.91 -34.86
CA ALA A 205 24.99 -12.05 -33.82
C ALA A 205 25.02 -13.47 -33.22
N GLY A 206 23.84 -14.06 -32.96
CA GLY A 206 23.74 -15.42 -32.46
C GLY A 206 24.21 -16.48 -33.46
N VAL A 207 23.91 -16.30 -34.74
CA VAL A 207 24.38 -17.17 -35.83
C VAL A 207 25.90 -17.08 -35.99
N VAL A 208 26.46 -15.87 -35.96
CA VAL A 208 27.91 -15.65 -36.03
C VAL A 208 28.61 -16.28 -34.82
N SER A 209 28.08 -16.10 -33.60
CA SER A 209 28.62 -16.74 -32.40
C SER A 209 28.62 -18.26 -32.53
N ARG A 210 27.50 -18.83 -32.98
CA ARG A 210 27.38 -20.29 -33.14
C ARG A 210 28.28 -20.83 -34.24
N LEU A 211 28.49 -20.06 -35.32
CA LEU A 211 29.42 -20.42 -36.37
C LEU A 211 30.87 -20.42 -35.87
N GLU A 212 31.25 -19.43 -35.05
CA GLU A 212 32.58 -19.39 -34.44
C GLU A 212 32.77 -20.53 -33.44
N ASP A 213 31.76 -20.89 -32.65
CA ASP A 213 31.78 -22.06 -31.76
C ASP A 213 31.98 -23.36 -32.55
N ILE A 214 31.25 -23.54 -33.66
CA ILE A 214 31.41 -24.70 -34.54
C ILE A 214 32.83 -24.73 -35.11
N LYS A 215 33.34 -23.59 -35.59
CA LYS A 215 34.68 -23.48 -36.17
C LYS A 215 35.78 -23.81 -35.15
N THR A 216 35.62 -23.39 -33.91
CA THR A 216 36.63 -23.55 -32.86
C THR A 216 36.57 -24.91 -32.16
N HIS A 217 35.38 -25.47 -31.92
CA HIS A 217 35.23 -26.66 -31.09
C HIS A 217 34.83 -27.93 -31.86
N VAL A 218 34.17 -27.78 -33.00
CA VAL A 218 33.54 -28.91 -33.71
C VAL A 218 34.21 -29.19 -35.05
N TRP A 219 34.75 -28.17 -35.71
CA TRP A 219 35.26 -28.26 -37.08
C TRP A 219 36.48 -29.18 -37.20
N GLU A 220 37.40 -29.14 -36.24
CA GLU A 220 38.58 -30.01 -36.26
C GLU A 220 38.18 -31.48 -36.19
N GLN A 221 37.26 -31.83 -35.28
CA GLN A 221 36.78 -33.19 -35.14
C GLN A 221 35.95 -33.65 -36.35
N TYR A 222 35.02 -32.80 -36.82
CA TYR A 222 34.20 -33.09 -38.00
C TYR A 222 35.05 -33.28 -39.27
N SER A 223 36.00 -32.37 -39.51
CA SER A 223 36.88 -32.43 -40.69
C SER A 223 37.84 -33.62 -40.62
N ALA A 224 38.39 -33.93 -39.45
CA ALA A 224 39.22 -35.12 -39.25
C ALA A 224 38.43 -36.41 -39.50
N ASP A 225 37.21 -36.53 -39.00
CA ASP A 225 36.38 -37.72 -39.23
C ASP A 225 35.97 -37.88 -40.69
N LYS A 226 35.64 -36.78 -41.38
CA LYS A 226 35.38 -36.81 -42.82
C LYS A 226 36.62 -37.15 -43.63
N ALA A 227 37.79 -36.63 -43.27
CA ALA A 227 39.06 -36.96 -43.91
C ALA A 227 39.44 -38.43 -43.69
N ARG A 228 39.22 -38.98 -42.49
CA ARG A 228 39.41 -40.41 -42.20
C ARG A 228 38.47 -41.27 -43.03
N GLN A 229 37.19 -40.91 -43.10
CA GLN A 229 36.20 -41.63 -43.90
C GLN A 229 36.58 -41.63 -45.38
N LEU A 230 36.97 -40.48 -45.93
CA LEU A 230 37.43 -40.37 -47.31
C LEU A 230 38.69 -41.21 -47.55
N SER A 231 39.67 -41.13 -46.65
CA SER A 231 40.92 -41.90 -46.73
C SER A 231 40.65 -43.41 -46.68
N SER A 232 39.72 -43.85 -45.83
CA SER A 232 39.29 -45.25 -45.75
C SER A 232 38.63 -45.71 -47.06
N ASN A 233 37.74 -44.89 -47.61
CA ASN A 233 37.08 -45.18 -48.88
C ASN A 233 38.08 -45.25 -50.04
N LEU A 234 39.01 -44.30 -50.12
CA LEU A 234 40.08 -44.29 -51.12
C LEU A 234 40.97 -45.52 -50.98
N ARG A 235 41.35 -45.91 -49.75
CA ARG A 235 42.15 -47.12 -49.50
C ARG A 235 41.42 -48.38 -49.93
N SER A 236 40.12 -48.49 -49.63
CA SER A 236 39.27 -49.60 -50.07
C SER A 236 39.21 -49.69 -51.60
N MET A 237 39.03 -48.56 -52.28
CA MET A 237 39.01 -48.52 -53.74
C MET A 237 40.37 -48.92 -54.33
N VAL A 238 41.49 -48.44 -53.76
CA VAL A 238 42.83 -48.86 -54.17
C VAL A 238 43.03 -50.36 -54.01
N THR A 239 42.56 -50.97 -52.91
CA THR A 239 42.64 -52.43 -52.75
C THR A 239 41.77 -53.20 -53.77
N GLN A 240 40.63 -52.65 -54.18
CA GLN A 240 39.77 -53.26 -55.20
C GLN A 240 40.35 -53.16 -56.62
N LEU A 241 41.19 -52.16 -56.87
CA LEU A 241 41.90 -51.96 -58.13
C LEU A 241 43.13 -52.87 -58.27
N GLN A 242 43.67 -53.38 -57.15
CA GLN A 242 44.79 -54.33 -57.14
C GLN A 242 44.34 -55.70 -57.65
N GLY A 243 45.19 -56.35 -58.44
CA GLY A 243 44.93 -57.68 -58.99
C GLY A 243 45.55 -57.90 -60.36
N ALA A 244 45.33 -59.09 -60.91
CA ALA A 244 45.72 -59.40 -62.28
C ALA A 244 44.68 -58.85 -63.25
N TRP A 245 45.11 -57.94 -64.13
CA TRP A 245 44.28 -57.39 -65.19
C TRP A 245 44.63 -58.06 -66.51
N GLY A 246 43.66 -58.72 -67.12
CA GLY A 246 43.82 -59.44 -68.39
C GLY A 246 43.67 -58.52 -69.59
N PHE A 247 44.66 -58.53 -70.47
CA PHE A 247 44.65 -57.81 -71.75
C PHE A 247 44.86 -58.78 -72.90
N LYS A 248 44.13 -58.62 -73.99
CA LYS A 248 44.26 -59.49 -75.15
C LYS A 248 45.29 -58.92 -76.12
N CYS A 249 46.27 -59.71 -76.51
CA CYS A 249 47.18 -59.31 -77.59
C CYS A 249 46.44 -59.34 -78.93
N ASP A 250 46.49 -58.22 -79.64
CA ASP A 250 45.97 -58.04 -81.00
C ASP A 250 46.65 -58.95 -82.04
N ARG A 251 47.95 -59.26 -81.87
CA ARG A 251 48.70 -60.12 -82.81
C ARG A 251 48.53 -61.62 -82.61
N CYS A 252 48.63 -62.13 -81.38
CA CYS A 252 48.58 -63.58 -81.11
C CYS A 252 47.31 -64.04 -80.39
N GLY A 253 46.41 -63.11 -80.02
CA GLY A 253 45.16 -63.42 -79.34
C GLY A 253 45.29 -63.93 -77.91
N ARG A 254 46.51 -64.04 -77.36
CA ARG A 254 46.75 -64.49 -75.98
C ARG A 254 46.30 -63.44 -74.97
N ASN A 255 45.73 -63.90 -73.86
CA ASN A 255 45.49 -63.06 -72.70
C ASN A 255 46.78 -62.91 -71.90
N ILE A 256 47.13 -61.67 -71.60
CA ILE A 256 48.28 -61.25 -70.81
C ILE A 256 47.74 -60.72 -69.51
N ASP A 257 48.08 -61.39 -68.42
CA ASP A 257 47.70 -60.95 -67.08
C ASP A 257 48.79 -60.01 -66.55
N VAL A 258 48.43 -58.74 -66.38
CA VAL A 258 49.31 -57.71 -65.81
C VAL A 258 48.99 -57.59 -64.32
N PRO A 259 49.91 -57.96 -63.41
CA PRO A 259 49.70 -57.77 -61.99
C PRO A 259 49.82 -56.28 -61.66
N ILE A 260 48.73 -55.69 -61.18
CA ILE A 260 48.68 -54.31 -60.70
C ILE A 260 48.75 -54.36 -59.18
N GLY A 261 49.93 -54.03 -58.63
CA GLY A 261 50.21 -53.98 -57.21
C GLY A 261 50.27 -52.55 -56.65
N PRO A 262 50.69 -52.38 -55.38
CA PRO A 262 50.75 -51.08 -54.71
C PRO A 262 51.68 -50.08 -55.41
N THR A 263 52.79 -50.56 -55.96
CA THR A 263 53.79 -49.72 -56.64
C THR A 263 53.28 -49.22 -57.99
N GLU A 264 52.61 -50.08 -58.74
CA GLU A 264 52.00 -49.78 -60.03
C GLU A 264 50.88 -48.74 -59.87
N ILE A 265 50.02 -48.90 -58.85
CA ILE A 265 48.98 -47.91 -58.55
C ILE A 265 49.59 -46.56 -58.12
N ALA A 266 50.65 -46.58 -57.31
CA ALA A 266 51.35 -45.35 -56.92
C ALA A 266 51.95 -44.62 -58.14
N GLN A 267 52.46 -45.35 -59.13
CA GLN A 267 52.91 -44.77 -60.39
C GLN A 267 51.76 -44.19 -61.21
N LEU A 268 50.63 -44.90 -61.31
CA LEU A 268 49.44 -44.43 -62.02
C LEU A 268 48.81 -43.17 -61.39
N LEU A 269 48.82 -43.06 -60.05
CA LEU A 269 48.37 -41.88 -59.32
C LEU A 269 49.30 -40.67 -59.51
N GLY A 270 50.56 -40.90 -59.87
CA GLY A 270 51.56 -39.87 -60.19
C GLY A 270 51.64 -39.53 -61.68
N ASP A 271 50.52 -39.68 -62.41
CA ASP A 271 50.37 -39.44 -63.86
C ASP A 271 51.28 -40.27 -64.79
N LYS A 272 51.88 -41.36 -64.30
CA LYS A 272 52.63 -42.29 -65.16
C LYS A 272 51.69 -43.31 -65.80
N THR A 273 52.09 -43.88 -66.93
CA THR A 273 51.37 -44.97 -67.58
C THR A 273 52.18 -46.25 -67.55
N ILE A 274 51.51 -47.39 -67.41
CA ILE A 274 52.15 -48.71 -67.41
C ILE A 274 52.07 -49.27 -68.82
N GLU A 275 53.21 -49.60 -69.41
CA GLU A 275 53.29 -50.20 -70.74
C GLU A 275 53.09 -51.72 -70.65
N ILE A 276 52.18 -52.25 -71.45
CA ILE A 276 51.89 -53.68 -71.53
C ILE A 276 52.62 -54.25 -72.74
N THR A 277 53.43 -55.28 -72.51
CA THR A 277 54.14 -55.99 -73.57
C THR A 277 53.72 -57.45 -73.65
N CYS A 278 53.63 -57.99 -74.87
CA CYS A 278 53.33 -59.39 -75.10
C CYS A 278 54.62 -60.21 -75.04
N PRO A 279 54.70 -61.24 -74.18
CA PRO A 279 55.90 -62.06 -74.05
C PRO A 279 56.14 -63.02 -75.23
N SER A 280 55.17 -63.14 -76.15
CA SER A 280 55.18 -64.12 -77.24
C SER A 280 55.26 -63.49 -78.63
N CYS A 281 55.13 -62.18 -78.72
CA CYS A 281 55.20 -61.42 -79.97
C CYS A 281 56.35 -60.44 -79.85
N PHE A 282 57.09 -60.24 -80.94
CA PHE A 282 58.16 -59.26 -80.98
C PHE A 282 57.95 -58.31 -82.15
N ASP A 283 58.09 -57.02 -81.89
CA ASP A 283 58.18 -55.97 -82.90
C ASP A 283 59.65 -55.71 -83.26
N GLN A 284 59.89 -55.16 -84.44
CA GLN A 284 61.22 -54.67 -84.80
C GLN A 284 61.57 -53.44 -83.96
N ALA A 285 62.77 -53.41 -83.39
CA ALA A 285 63.20 -52.28 -82.59
C ALA A 285 63.23 -50.98 -83.43
N PRO A 286 62.85 -49.83 -82.83
CA PRO A 286 62.96 -48.55 -83.51
C PRO A 286 64.44 -48.20 -83.85
N PRO A 287 64.66 -47.31 -84.85
CA PRO A 287 65.99 -46.82 -85.20
C PRO A 287 66.80 -46.36 -83.98
N PRO A 288 68.13 -46.62 -83.91
CA PRO A 288 69.00 -47.32 -84.86
C PRO A 288 69.12 -48.85 -84.62
N PHE A 289 68.29 -49.43 -83.76
CA PHE A 289 68.48 -50.79 -83.24
C PHE A 289 67.81 -51.88 -84.07
N PHE A 290 67.55 -51.66 -85.37
CA PHE A 290 66.72 -52.50 -86.25
C PHE A 290 67.06 -53.99 -86.30
N LEU A 291 68.26 -54.37 -85.87
CA LEU A 291 68.69 -55.77 -85.75
C LEU A 291 68.19 -56.46 -84.46
N ASN A 292 67.58 -55.72 -83.55
CA ASN A 292 67.02 -56.21 -82.30
C ASN A 292 65.50 -56.36 -82.39
N MET A 293 64.98 -57.37 -81.70
CA MET A 293 63.56 -57.64 -81.54
C MET A 293 63.13 -57.17 -80.14
N VAL A 294 62.08 -56.36 -80.05
CA VAL A 294 61.53 -55.86 -78.77
C VAL A 294 60.18 -56.52 -78.52
N PRO A 295 59.83 -56.88 -77.28
CA PRO A 295 58.49 -57.39 -76.97
C PRO A 295 57.40 -56.47 -77.53
N HIS A 296 56.42 -57.07 -78.19
CA HIS A 296 55.36 -56.33 -78.86
C HIS A 296 54.53 -55.53 -77.85
N LYS A 297 54.33 -54.24 -78.11
CA LYS A 297 53.59 -53.34 -77.22
C LYS A 297 52.09 -53.43 -77.50
N VAL A 298 51.34 -53.97 -76.54
CA VAL A 298 49.89 -54.16 -76.63
C VAL A 298 49.13 -52.88 -76.31
N GLY A 299 49.67 -52.04 -75.41
CA GLY A 299 49.07 -50.76 -75.05
C GLY A 299 49.61 -50.17 -73.76
N ASN A 300 48.97 -49.08 -73.31
CA ASN A 300 49.30 -48.39 -72.06
C ASN A 300 48.07 -48.30 -71.15
N ILE A 301 48.28 -48.53 -69.85
CA ILE A 301 47.28 -48.33 -68.80
C ILE A 301 47.51 -46.96 -68.16
N SER A 302 46.46 -46.15 -68.09
CA SER A 302 46.40 -44.94 -67.27
C SER A 302 45.43 -45.14 -66.09
N PHE A 303 45.56 -44.32 -65.05
CA PHE A 303 44.65 -44.40 -63.89
C PHE A 303 43.17 -44.23 -64.29
N ALA A 304 42.88 -43.31 -65.21
CA ALA A 304 41.53 -43.10 -65.72
C ALA A 304 40.96 -44.34 -66.43
N LYS A 305 41.75 -45.01 -67.29
CA LYS A 305 41.32 -46.26 -67.97
C LYS A 305 41.08 -47.39 -66.98
N LEU A 306 41.92 -47.47 -65.95
CA LEU A 306 41.81 -48.47 -64.90
C LEU A 306 40.55 -48.27 -64.04
N LEU A 307 40.19 -47.01 -63.72
CA LEU A 307 38.93 -46.67 -63.06
C LEU A 307 37.71 -46.96 -63.95
N GLN A 308 37.74 -46.63 -65.23
CA GLN A 308 36.66 -46.94 -66.18
C GLN A 308 36.42 -48.46 -66.29
N GLY A 309 37.49 -49.26 -66.33
CA GLY A 309 37.40 -50.72 -66.33
C GLY A 309 36.94 -51.31 -64.99
N TYR A 310 37.11 -50.59 -63.88
CA TYR A 310 36.56 -50.97 -62.57
C TYR A 310 35.07 -50.62 -62.45
N LEU A 311 34.65 -49.47 -62.97
CA LEU A 311 33.26 -48.99 -62.98
C LEU A 311 32.38 -49.70 -64.03
N GLY A 312 32.97 -50.56 -64.86
CA GLY A 312 32.25 -51.36 -65.86
C GLY A 312 31.92 -50.62 -67.15
N GLU A 313 32.50 -49.43 -67.36
CA GLU A 313 32.28 -48.62 -68.58
C GLU A 313 33.06 -49.15 -69.79
N ILE A 314 34.08 -49.98 -69.55
CA ILE A 314 34.86 -50.66 -70.59
C ILE A 314 35.02 -52.14 -70.17
N PRO A 315 34.76 -53.12 -71.06
CA PRO A 315 34.99 -54.52 -70.75
C PRO A 315 36.45 -54.75 -70.31
N ARG A 316 36.66 -55.56 -69.27
CA ARG A 316 37.98 -56.12 -68.97
C ARG A 316 38.38 -57.07 -70.11
N GLY A 317 38.84 -56.51 -71.22
CA GLY A 317 39.08 -57.23 -72.46
C GLY A 317 38.63 -56.43 -73.67
N GLY A 318 39.47 -55.49 -74.10
CA GLY A 318 39.41 -54.79 -75.38
C GLY A 318 40.81 -54.38 -75.77
#